data_AF-A0A2P5MET7-F1
#
_entry.id   AF-A0A2P5MET7-F1
#
_cell.length_a   1.000
_cell.length_b   1.000
_cell.length_c   1.000
_cell.angle_alpha   90.00
_cell.angle_beta   90.00
_cell.angle_gamma   90.00
#
_symmetry.space_group_name_H-M   'P 1'
#
loop_
_entity.id
_entity.type
_entity.pdbx_description
1 polymer ?
#
loop_
_entity_poly.entity_id
_entity_poly.type
_entity_poly.pdbx_seq_one_letter_code
_entity_poly.pdbx_strand_id
1 'polypeptide(L)'
;MFKQSLAIFLLAAAMASPSQASTVNIDADGSWNAFDVDDLIATSGGLEWIDLNGDALTFSFTLTQAAVLDVVDAGFGGDRFSIAITGPNNFSLQSLTSTSNNTFPDSLGLDFDQAFLSPDYSRLSVTLAAGTYSITGALFESALDDSGFAINATVGALRLTSVPLPAAAWLYLTGAFVVRTFSRRKA
;
A
#
# COMPACT_ATOMS: atom_id res chain seq x y z
N MET A 1 30.12 -2.17 65.65
CA MET A 1 29.33 -3.40 65.44
C MET A 1 28.27 -3.12 64.39
N PHE A 2 28.37 -3.81 63.24
CA PHE A 2 27.35 -4.10 62.19
C PHE A 2 26.59 -2.93 61.52
N LYS A 3 26.38 -2.86 60.20
CA LYS A 3 26.86 -3.55 58.98
C LYS A 3 26.34 -2.68 57.81
N GLN A 4 27.10 -2.62 56.71
CA GLN A 4 26.64 -2.07 55.43
C GLN A 4 25.39 -2.82 54.93
N SER A 5 24.48 -2.15 54.24
CA SER A 5 23.57 -2.81 53.29
C SER A 5 23.30 -1.88 52.10
N LEU A 6 24.02 -2.21 51.03
CA LEU A 6 23.93 -1.74 49.67
C LEU A 6 22.59 -2.20 49.07
N ALA A 7 21.72 -1.28 48.66
CA ALA A 7 20.53 -1.63 47.91
C ALA A 7 20.90 -1.78 46.42
N ILE A 8 20.82 -3.00 45.91
CA ILE A 8 21.03 -3.36 44.51
C ILE A 8 19.74 -3.00 43.76
N PHE A 9 19.81 -2.04 42.83
CA PHE A 9 18.75 -1.84 41.83
C PHE A 9 18.88 -2.93 40.76
N LEU A 10 17.92 -3.85 40.70
CA LEU A 10 17.78 -4.75 39.55
C LEU A 10 17.26 -3.96 38.35
N LEU A 11 18.07 -3.89 37.30
CA LEU A 11 17.68 -3.40 35.98
C LEU A 11 16.92 -4.53 35.27
N ALA A 12 15.60 -4.42 35.18
CA ALA A 12 14.80 -5.31 34.34
C ALA A 12 15.01 -4.89 32.88
N ALA A 13 15.89 -5.61 32.16
CA ALA A 13 15.97 -5.52 30.72
C ALA A 13 14.73 -6.21 30.14
N ALA A 14 13.68 -5.42 29.85
CA ALA A 14 12.57 -5.89 29.06
C ALA A 14 13.12 -6.29 27.68
N MET A 15 13.05 -7.58 27.37
CA MET A 15 13.28 -8.09 26.03
C MET A 15 12.14 -7.55 25.16
N ALA A 16 12.36 -6.42 24.49
CA ALA A 16 11.48 -5.98 23.42
C ALA A 16 11.63 -6.99 22.28
N SER A 17 10.67 -7.92 22.17
CA SER A 17 10.52 -8.69 20.93
C SER A 17 10.27 -7.68 19.81
N PRO A 18 11.04 -7.69 18.70
CA PRO A 18 10.66 -6.90 17.55
C PRO A 18 9.28 -7.40 17.10
N SER A 19 8.27 -6.52 17.11
CA SER A 19 7.03 -6.75 16.38
C SER A 19 7.45 -7.04 14.94
N GLN A 20 7.15 -8.26 14.49
CA GLN A 20 7.51 -8.67 13.14
C GLN A 20 6.45 -8.10 12.22
N ALA A 21 6.86 -7.22 11.31
CA ALA A 21 5.96 -6.77 10.27
C ALA A 21 5.46 -7.98 9.46
N SER A 22 4.15 -8.14 9.40
CA SER A 22 3.47 -9.13 8.57
C SER A 22 3.75 -8.81 7.10
N THR A 23 4.23 -9.79 6.34
CA THR A 23 4.49 -9.63 4.90
C THR A 23 3.52 -10.47 4.10
N VAL A 24 2.73 -9.81 3.25
CA VAL A 24 1.76 -10.46 2.38
C VAL A 24 2.24 -10.39 0.93
N ASN A 25 2.30 -11.55 0.27
CA ASN A 25 2.61 -11.61 -1.15
C ASN A 25 1.33 -11.40 -1.97
N ILE A 26 1.39 -10.53 -2.97
CA ILE A 26 0.25 -10.21 -3.83
C ILE A 26 0.60 -10.38 -5.32
N ASP A 27 -0.40 -10.73 -6.11
CA ASP A 27 -0.28 -10.95 -7.55
C ASP A 27 -0.81 -9.76 -8.36
N ALA A 28 -0.37 -9.64 -9.62
CA ALA A 28 -0.83 -8.60 -10.55
C ALA A 28 -2.09 -9.01 -11.35
N ASP A 29 -3.06 -9.59 -10.65
CA ASP A 29 -4.28 -10.20 -11.19
C ASP A 29 -5.52 -9.29 -11.11
N GLY A 30 -5.38 -8.10 -10.53
CA GLY A 30 -6.46 -7.13 -10.31
C GLY A 30 -7.26 -7.34 -9.02
N SER A 31 -6.90 -8.33 -8.20
CA SER A 31 -7.58 -8.62 -6.93
C SER A 31 -7.23 -7.57 -5.86
N TRP A 32 -8.23 -7.15 -5.09
CA TRP A 32 -8.05 -6.25 -3.95
C TRP A 32 -7.48 -7.00 -2.74
N ASN A 33 -6.49 -6.39 -2.08
CA ASN A 33 -5.86 -6.86 -0.86
C ASN A 33 -6.05 -5.78 0.20
N ALA A 34 -6.82 -6.10 1.23
CA ALA A 34 -7.19 -5.16 2.27
C ALA A 34 -6.08 -4.99 3.32
N PHE A 35 -6.06 -3.84 3.96
CA PHE A 35 -5.31 -3.54 5.16
C PHE A 35 -6.21 -2.75 6.11
N ASP A 36 -5.93 -2.87 7.40
CA ASP A 36 -6.63 -2.12 8.45
C ASP A 36 -5.70 -1.04 9.03
N VAL A 37 -6.28 -0.03 9.67
CA VAL A 37 -5.60 0.89 10.57
C VAL A 37 -6.48 1.05 11.79
N ASP A 38 -5.95 0.82 12.98
CA ASP A 38 -6.66 1.03 14.24
C ASP A 38 -5.62 1.24 15.34
N ASP A 39 -5.59 2.44 15.95
CA ASP A 39 -4.60 2.78 16.98
C ASP A 39 -4.78 2.03 18.31
N LEU A 40 -5.95 1.42 18.53
CA LEU A 40 -6.25 0.60 19.72
C LEU A 40 -5.86 -0.86 19.52
N ILE A 41 -5.79 -1.33 18.27
CA ILE A 41 -5.45 -2.72 17.94
C ILE A 41 -3.99 -2.84 17.49
N ALA A 42 -3.42 -1.81 16.86
CA ALA A 42 -2.02 -1.80 16.44
C ALA A 42 -1.10 -2.10 17.62
N THR A 43 -0.21 -3.08 17.45
CA THR A 43 0.76 -3.49 18.48
C THR A 43 1.69 -2.34 18.87
N SER A 44 1.92 -1.39 17.97
CA SER A 44 2.73 -0.19 18.21
C SER A 44 1.93 0.95 18.89
N GLY A 45 0.60 0.90 18.87
CA GLY A 45 -0.30 2.02 19.17
C GLY A 45 -0.27 3.14 18.11
N GLY A 46 0.26 2.83 16.92
CA GLY A 46 0.39 3.74 15.80
C GLY A 46 -0.76 3.66 14.80
N LEU A 47 -0.56 4.35 13.68
CA LEU A 47 -1.52 4.43 12.58
C LEU A 47 -0.99 3.78 11.30
N GLU A 48 0.02 2.91 11.41
CA GLU A 48 0.46 2.10 10.29
C GLU A 48 -0.63 1.15 9.80
N TRP A 49 -0.50 0.71 8.55
CA TRP A 49 -1.27 -0.42 8.09
C TRP A 49 -0.96 -1.64 8.94
N ILE A 50 -1.99 -2.36 9.37
CA ILE A 50 -1.89 -3.55 10.19
C ILE A 50 -2.64 -4.72 9.55
N ASP A 51 -2.26 -5.93 9.93
CA ASP A 51 -3.07 -7.11 9.71
C ASP A 51 -4.12 -7.30 10.82
N LEU A 52 -4.94 -8.35 10.72
CA LEU A 52 -6.01 -8.65 11.67
C LEU A 52 -5.51 -8.96 13.11
N ASN A 53 -4.21 -9.17 13.30
CA ASN A 53 -3.63 -9.37 14.63
C ASN A 53 -3.05 -8.06 15.21
N GLY A 54 -3.08 -6.95 14.45
CA GLY A 54 -2.49 -5.68 14.85
C GLY A 54 -0.99 -5.59 14.57
N ASP A 55 -0.42 -6.51 13.79
CA ASP A 55 0.98 -6.43 13.38
C ASP A 55 1.13 -5.52 12.16
N ALA A 56 2.18 -4.68 12.14
CA ALA A 56 2.46 -3.78 11.02
C ALA A 56 2.54 -4.55 9.70
N LEU A 57 1.91 -4.04 8.64
CA LEU A 57 1.69 -4.76 7.40
C LEU A 57 2.54 -4.18 6.26
N THR A 58 3.15 -5.09 5.51
CA THR A 58 3.87 -4.80 4.28
C THR A 58 3.41 -5.76 3.19
N PHE A 59 3.07 -5.24 2.01
CA PHE A 59 2.82 -6.08 0.85
C PHE A 59 4.08 -6.17 -0.01
N SER A 60 4.37 -7.36 -0.53
CA SER A 60 5.51 -7.62 -1.39
C SER A 60 5.08 -8.32 -2.67
N PHE A 61 5.72 -7.98 -3.79
CA PHE A 61 5.37 -8.55 -5.09
C PHE A 61 6.51 -8.43 -6.10
N THR A 62 6.47 -9.29 -7.12
CA THR A 62 7.39 -9.26 -8.25
C THR A 62 6.62 -9.13 -9.55
N LEU A 63 6.96 -8.11 -10.33
CA LEU A 63 6.38 -7.81 -11.63
C LEU A 63 7.32 -8.27 -12.75
N THR A 64 6.81 -9.09 -13.67
CA THR A 64 7.54 -9.50 -14.89
C THR A 64 7.31 -8.53 -16.06
N GLN A 65 6.29 -7.69 -15.96
CA GLN A 65 5.94 -6.63 -16.90
C GLN A 65 5.41 -5.42 -16.12
N ALA A 66 5.14 -4.30 -16.79
CA ALA A 66 4.55 -3.14 -16.12
C ALA A 66 3.16 -3.48 -15.55
N ALA A 67 2.84 -2.91 -14.39
CA ALA A 67 1.54 -3.03 -13.74
C ALA A 67 1.12 -1.68 -13.16
N VAL A 68 -0.18 -1.49 -12.97
CA VAL A 68 -0.73 -0.37 -12.21
C VAL A 68 -1.00 -0.85 -10.79
N LEU A 69 -0.43 -0.14 -9.82
CA LEU A 69 -0.79 -0.23 -8.42
C LEU A 69 -1.87 0.81 -8.14
N ASP A 70 -3.02 0.36 -7.68
CA ASP A 70 -4.08 1.20 -7.14
C ASP A 70 -4.16 1.03 -5.63
N VAL A 71 -4.41 2.12 -4.90
CA VAL A 71 -4.69 2.13 -3.46
C VAL A 71 -5.91 3.00 -3.20
N VAL A 72 -6.79 2.59 -2.30
CA VAL A 72 -8.05 3.27 -1.96
C VAL A 72 -8.37 3.19 -0.47
N ASP A 73 -9.00 4.22 0.07
CA ASP A 73 -9.73 4.13 1.35
C ASP A 73 -11.08 3.40 1.17
N ALA A 74 -11.62 2.92 2.28
CA ALA A 74 -12.91 2.25 2.33
C ALA A 74 -13.51 2.40 3.74
N GLY A 75 -14.64 1.78 4.00
CA GLY A 75 -15.42 2.10 5.20
C GLY A 75 -16.09 3.46 5.02
N PHE A 76 -15.67 4.47 5.77
CA PHE A 76 -16.09 5.86 5.57
C PHE A 76 -15.06 6.57 4.69
N GLY A 77 -15.52 7.35 3.72
CA GLY A 77 -14.64 8.26 2.99
C GLY A 77 -14.16 9.39 3.89
N GLY A 78 -12.97 9.93 3.60
CA GLY A 78 -12.34 11.01 4.35
C GLY A 78 -10.96 10.65 4.89
N ASP A 79 -10.61 9.36 4.88
CA ASP A 79 -9.27 8.92 5.21
C ASP A 79 -8.28 9.23 4.08
N ARG A 80 -7.03 9.49 4.43
CA ARG A 80 -5.92 9.58 3.48
C ARG A 80 -4.72 8.84 4.02
N PHE A 81 -4.03 8.12 3.14
CA PHE A 81 -2.88 7.31 3.52
C PHE A 81 -1.59 7.93 3.00
N SER A 82 -0.56 7.89 3.85
CA SER A 82 0.83 8.00 3.45
C SER A 82 1.33 6.65 2.98
N ILE A 83 1.94 6.60 1.80
CA ILE A 83 2.33 5.38 1.11
C ILE A 83 3.83 5.41 0.84
N ALA A 84 4.51 4.35 1.25
CA ALA A 84 5.92 4.11 1.03
C ALA A 84 6.09 2.89 0.11
N ILE A 85 6.70 3.10 -1.06
CA ILE A 85 7.03 2.03 -2.01
C ILE A 85 8.54 1.98 -2.18
N THR A 86 9.12 0.79 -2.03
CA THR A 86 10.52 0.52 -2.37
C THR A 86 10.58 -0.50 -3.48
N GLY A 87 11.58 -0.40 -4.36
CA GLY A 87 11.68 -1.25 -5.54
C GLY A 87 13.11 -1.43 -6.04
N PRO A 88 13.28 -2.02 -7.25
CA PRO A 88 14.61 -2.29 -7.79
C PRO A 88 15.38 -0.99 -8.09
N ASN A 89 16.70 -1.09 -8.22
CA ASN A 89 17.57 0.03 -8.64
C ASN A 89 17.48 1.27 -7.74
N ASN A 90 17.32 1.09 -6.42
CA ASN A 90 17.12 2.16 -5.44
C ASN A 90 15.86 3.01 -5.71
N PHE A 91 14.85 2.44 -6.38
CA PHE A 91 13.54 3.07 -6.50
C PHE A 91 12.91 3.22 -5.11
N SER A 92 12.50 4.43 -4.79
CA SER A 92 11.72 4.74 -3.60
C SER A 92 10.70 5.83 -3.94
N LEU A 93 9.45 5.61 -3.57
CA LEU A 93 8.35 6.57 -3.70
C LEU A 93 7.71 6.77 -2.34
N GLN A 94 7.51 8.04 -1.99
CA GLN A 94 6.67 8.49 -0.89
C GLN A 94 5.54 9.31 -1.48
N SER A 95 4.30 8.96 -1.17
CA SER A 95 3.14 9.66 -1.72
C SER A 95 1.99 9.67 -0.74
N LEU A 96 0.97 10.48 -1.03
CA LEU A 96 -0.29 10.47 -0.32
C LEU A 96 -1.39 10.03 -1.29
N THR A 97 -2.42 9.36 -0.79
CA THR A 97 -3.69 9.29 -1.53
C THR A 97 -4.29 10.69 -1.72
N SER A 98 -5.17 10.82 -2.71
CA SER A 98 -5.88 12.07 -3.00
C SER A 98 -6.65 12.59 -1.79
N THR A 99 -7.09 13.83 -1.82
CA THR A 99 -8.09 14.31 -0.85
C THR A 99 -9.44 13.66 -1.15
N SER A 100 -10.26 13.48 -0.12
CA SER A 100 -11.61 12.94 -0.14
C SER A 100 -12.55 13.75 0.75
N ASN A 101 -13.86 13.56 0.58
CA ASN A 101 -14.86 14.16 1.47
C ASN A 101 -15.13 13.21 2.63
N ASN A 102 -15.41 13.75 3.82
CA ASN A 102 -15.88 12.93 4.93
C ASN A 102 -17.30 12.40 4.63
N THR A 103 -17.50 11.09 4.63
CA THR A 103 -18.80 10.49 4.30
C THR A 103 -19.57 9.97 5.50
N PHE A 104 -19.01 9.99 6.71
CA PHE A 104 -19.70 9.52 7.90
C PHE A 104 -21.10 10.17 8.05
N PRO A 105 -22.17 9.40 8.32
CA PRO A 105 -22.19 7.97 8.66
C PRO A 105 -22.43 7.03 7.46
N ASP A 106 -22.38 7.52 6.23
CA ASP A 106 -22.60 6.73 5.02
C ASP A 106 -21.30 6.02 4.60
N SER A 107 -21.37 4.70 4.44
CA SER A 107 -20.22 3.84 4.19
C SER A 107 -20.43 2.93 2.98
N LEU A 108 -19.37 2.73 2.18
CA LEU A 108 -19.30 1.68 1.16
C LEU A 108 -18.76 0.36 1.71
N GLY A 109 -18.42 0.29 3.00
CA GLY A 109 -17.83 -0.89 3.62
C GLY A 109 -16.58 -1.35 2.89
N LEU A 110 -16.57 -2.61 2.44
CA LEU A 110 -15.46 -3.24 1.72
C LEU A 110 -15.68 -3.29 0.19
N ASP A 111 -16.61 -2.49 -0.35
CA ASP A 111 -16.79 -2.37 -1.80
C ASP A 111 -15.73 -1.44 -2.41
N PHE A 112 -14.50 -1.97 -2.51
CA PHE A 112 -13.34 -1.23 -2.98
C PHE A 112 -13.47 -0.76 -4.44
N ASP A 113 -14.23 -1.49 -5.28
CA ASP A 113 -14.47 -1.08 -6.66
C ASP A 113 -15.36 0.16 -6.73
N GLN A 114 -16.43 0.24 -5.93
CA GLN A 114 -17.24 1.45 -5.82
C GLN A 114 -16.46 2.60 -5.18
N ALA A 115 -15.71 2.34 -4.12
CA ALA A 115 -14.87 3.34 -3.46
C ALA A 115 -13.86 3.94 -4.47
N PHE A 116 -13.16 3.10 -5.23
CA PHE A 116 -12.15 3.56 -6.18
C PHE A 116 -12.73 4.39 -7.34
N LEU A 117 -14.03 4.24 -7.65
CA LEU A 117 -14.71 5.07 -8.65
C LEU A 117 -15.22 6.39 -8.07
N SER A 118 -15.55 6.43 -6.78
CA SER A 118 -16.10 7.59 -6.09
C SER A 118 -15.06 8.72 -5.91
N PRO A 119 -15.44 10.00 -6.01
CA PRO A 119 -14.60 11.12 -5.60
C PRO A 119 -14.56 11.32 -4.07
N ASP A 120 -15.48 10.70 -3.34
CA ASP A 120 -15.56 10.83 -1.87
C ASP A 120 -14.57 9.92 -1.13
N TYR A 121 -13.79 9.15 -1.86
CA TYR A 121 -12.83 8.17 -1.36
C TYR A 121 -11.44 8.51 -1.91
N SER A 122 -10.44 8.55 -1.03
CA SER A 122 -9.07 8.87 -1.40
C SER A 122 -8.46 7.72 -2.20
N ARG A 123 -7.67 8.07 -3.21
CA ARG A 123 -7.04 7.08 -4.08
C ARG A 123 -5.66 7.50 -4.55
N LEU A 124 -4.85 6.49 -4.84
CA LEU A 124 -3.57 6.62 -5.54
C LEU A 124 -3.55 5.60 -6.68
N SER A 125 -3.02 6.00 -7.84
CA SER A 125 -2.75 5.08 -8.95
C SER A 125 -1.36 5.37 -9.50
N VAL A 126 -0.49 4.35 -9.52
CA VAL A 126 0.92 4.46 -9.91
C VAL A 126 1.27 3.33 -10.86
N THR A 127 1.89 3.66 -12.00
CA THR A 127 2.46 2.65 -12.89
C THR A 127 3.84 2.24 -12.41
N LEU A 128 4.03 0.95 -12.19
CA LEU A 128 5.30 0.32 -11.82
C LEU A 128 5.85 -0.47 -12.99
N ALA A 129 7.17 -0.43 -13.18
CA ALA A 129 7.86 -1.25 -14.17
C ALA A 129 8.03 -2.69 -13.65
N ALA A 130 8.61 -3.56 -14.48
CA ALA A 130 9.03 -4.88 -14.01
C ALA A 130 10.08 -4.75 -12.89
N GLY A 131 9.96 -5.57 -11.84
CA GLY A 131 10.78 -5.43 -10.64
C GLY A 131 10.19 -6.11 -9.41
N THR A 132 10.98 -6.19 -8.34
CA THR A 132 10.51 -6.61 -7.01
C THR A 132 10.27 -5.38 -6.17
N TYR A 133 9.09 -5.31 -5.56
CA TYR A 133 8.64 -4.16 -4.79
C TYR A 133 8.16 -4.59 -3.41
N SER A 134 8.21 -3.63 -2.49
CA SER A 134 7.57 -3.68 -1.19
C SER A 134 6.83 -2.36 -0.96
N ILE A 135 5.60 -2.47 -0.45
CA ILE A 135 4.73 -1.34 -0.13
C ILE A 135 4.20 -1.45 1.29
N THR A 136 4.19 -0.34 2.00
CA THR A 136 3.54 -0.17 3.30
C THR A 136 2.99 1.25 3.37
N GLY A 137 2.26 1.56 4.44
CA GLY A 137 1.68 2.88 4.63
C GLY A 137 1.18 3.10 6.05
N ALA A 138 0.60 4.28 6.23
CA ALA A 138 -0.03 4.71 7.48
C ALA A 138 -1.16 5.70 7.18
N LEU A 139 -2.13 5.79 8.08
CA LEU A 139 -3.14 6.84 8.05
C LEU A 139 -2.47 8.20 8.30
N PHE A 140 -2.67 9.11 7.36
CA PHE A 140 -2.17 10.47 7.39
C PHE A 140 -3.25 11.46 7.84
N GLU A 141 -4.48 11.24 7.39
CA GLU A 141 -5.66 12.02 7.73
C GLU A 141 -6.80 11.04 7.95
N SER A 142 -7.57 11.19 9.02
CA SER A 142 -8.67 10.28 9.34
C SER A 142 -10.03 10.90 8.99
N ALA A 143 -10.97 10.06 8.56
CA ALA A 143 -12.38 10.37 8.56
C ALA A 143 -12.84 10.84 9.95
N LEU A 144 -13.85 11.70 9.96
CA LEU A 144 -14.38 12.33 11.16
C LEU A 144 -15.77 11.79 11.50
N ASP A 145 -16.07 11.65 12.78
CA ASP A 145 -17.42 11.34 13.26
C ASP A 145 -18.37 12.56 13.21
N ASP A 146 -19.61 12.38 13.68
CA ASP A 146 -20.63 13.44 13.75
C ASP A 146 -20.28 14.59 14.72
N SER A 147 -19.29 14.37 15.58
CA SER A 147 -18.79 15.28 16.58
C SER A 147 -17.50 15.98 16.13
N GLY A 148 -16.99 15.64 14.94
CA GLY A 148 -15.78 16.19 14.34
C GLY A 148 -14.48 15.60 14.89
N PHE A 149 -14.54 14.45 15.57
CA PHE A 149 -13.36 13.74 16.06
C PHE A 149 -12.87 12.73 15.03
N ALA A 150 -11.54 12.58 14.94
CA ALA A 150 -10.92 11.56 14.11
C ALA A 150 -11.29 10.16 14.60
N ILE A 151 -11.69 9.30 13.66
CA ILE A 151 -12.09 7.93 13.97
C ILE A 151 -10.86 7.05 14.26
N ASN A 152 -9.76 7.26 13.53
CA ASN A 152 -8.49 6.52 13.65
C ASN A 152 -8.62 4.99 13.57
N ALA A 153 -9.76 4.50 13.07
CA ALA A 153 -10.08 3.10 12.86
C ALA A 153 -10.72 2.97 11.48
N THR A 154 -9.93 2.53 10.50
CA THR A 154 -10.33 2.50 9.09
C THR A 154 -9.78 1.28 8.36
N VAL A 155 -10.27 1.08 7.15
CA VAL A 155 -9.86 0.02 6.24
C VAL A 155 -9.54 0.64 4.88
N GLY A 156 -8.55 0.07 4.20
CA GLY A 156 -8.26 0.39 2.82
C GLY A 156 -7.89 -0.86 2.06
N ALA A 157 -7.65 -0.71 0.76
CA ALA A 157 -7.15 -1.80 -0.05
C ALA A 157 -6.21 -1.32 -1.13
N LEU A 158 -5.39 -2.26 -1.59
CA LEU A 158 -4.58 -2.10 -2.79
C LEU A 158 -4.77 -3.25 -3.76
N ARG A 159 -4.56 -2.97 -5.05
CA ARG A 159 -4.52 -4.01 -6.08
C ARG A 159 -3.41 -3.74 -7.07
N LEU A 160 -2.95 -4.80 -7.72
CA LEU A 160 -2.03 -4.72 -8.85
C LEU A 160 -2.70 -5.26 -10.10
N THR A 161 -2.70 -4.47 -11.17
CA THR A 161 -3.25 -4.89 -12.46
C THR A 161 -2.15 -4.85 -13.50
N SER A 162 -1.81 -6.00 -14.09
CA SER A 162 -0.84 -6.04 -15.18
C SER A 162 -1.30 -5.17 -16.38
N VAL A 163 -0.37 -4.42 -16.97
CA VAL A 163 -0.64 -3.63 -18.18
C VAL A 163 -0.30 -4.49 -19.40
N PRO A 164 -1.27 -4.87 -20.25
CA PRO A 164 -0.96 -5.61 -21.47
C PRO A 164 -0.08 -4.77 -22.40
N LEU A 165 0.97 -5.35 -22.95
CA LEU A 165 1.77 -4.68 -23.98
C LEU A 165 0.85 -4.39 -25.19
N PRO A 166 0.78 -3.13 -25.67
CA PRO A 166 -0.02 -2.83 -26.84
C PRO A 166 0.41 -3.69 -28.03
N ALA A 167 -0.55 -4.24 -28.77
CA ALA A 167 -0.29 -5.01 -29.99
C ALA A 167 0.55 -4.22 -31.03
N ALA A 168 0.58 -2.89 -30.92
CA ALA A 168 1.45 -2.01 -31.70
C ALA A 168 2.94 -2.36 -31.57
N ALA A 169 3.41 -2.86 -30.43
CA ALA A 169 4.80 -3.31 -30.28
C ALA A 169 5.15 -4.44 -31.27
N TRP A 170 4.21 -5.37 -31.49
CA TRP A 170 4.31 -6.40 -32.54
C TRP A 170 4.19 -5.80 -33.95
N LEU A 171 3.40 -4.75 -34.11
CA LEU A 171 3.27 -4.04 -35.39
C LEU A 171 4.56 -3.31 -35.79
N TYR A 172 5.29 -2.73 -34.84
CA TYR A 172 6.60 -2.13 -35.10
C TYR A 172 7.66 -3.17 -35.44
N LEU A 173 7.65 -4.33 -34.78
CA LEU A 173 8.54 -5.45 -35.09
C LEU A 173 8.26 -6.04 -36.48
N THR A 174 6.98 -6.26 -36.81
CA THR A 174 6.58 -6.76 -38.14
C THR A 174 6.82 -5.72 -39.23
N GLY A 175 6.52 -4.45 -38.99
CA GLY A 175 6.81 -3.33 -39.90
C GLY A 175 8.30 -3.18 -40.19
N ALA A 176 9.17 -3.25 -39.17
CA ALA A 176 10.62 -3.21 -39.35
C ALA A 176 11.13 -4.42 -40.16
N PHE A 177 10.55 -5.60 -39.97
CA PHE A 177 10.91 -6.79 -40.73
C PHE A 177 10.54 -6.67 -42.22
N VAL A 178 9.34 -6.15 -42.51
CA VAL A 178 8.86 -5.89 -43.87
C VAL A 178 9.74 -4.86 -44.59
N VAL A 179 10.02 -3.71 -43.95
CA VAL A 179 10.88 -2.67 -44.53
C VAL A 179 12.28 -3.22 -44.84
N ARG A 180 12.84 -4.07 -43.97
CA ARG A 180 14.16 -4.69 -44.18
C ARG A 180 14.18 -5.74 -45.29
N THR A 181 13.10 -6.50 -45.47
CA THR A 181 13.00 -7.49 -46.57
C THR A 181 12.81 -6.81 -47.92
N PHE A 182 12.05 -5.71 -47.99
CA PHE A 182 11.87 -4.96 -49.23
C PHE A 182 13.05 -4.03 -49.58
N SER A 183 13.78 -3.49 -48.60
CA SER A 183 14.98 -2.70 -48.88
C SER A 183 16.14 -3.54 -49.44
N ARG A 184 16.20 -4.83 -49.10
CA ARG A 184 17.18 -5.79 -49.64
C ARG A 184 16.89 -6.30 -51.05
N ARG A 185 15.70 -6.04 -51.60
CA ARG A 185 15.31 -6.45 -52.96
C ARG A 185 15.61 -5.39 -54.04
N LYS A 186 16.17 -4.23 -53.66
CA LYS A 186 16.52 -3.13 -54.58
C LYS A 186 18.04 -2.89 -54.71
N ALA A 187 18.87 -3.84 -54.32
CA ALA A 187 20.31 -3.85 -54.60
C ALA A 187 20.62 -4.94 -55.63
#